data_AF-A0A1G2RU94-F1
#
_entry.id   AF-A0A1G2RU94-F1
#
_cell.length_a   1.000
_cell.length_b   1.000
_cell.length_c   1.000
_cell.angle_alpha   90.00
_cell.angle_beta   90.00
_cell.angle_gamma   90.00
#
_symmetry.space_group_name_H-M   'P 1'
#
loop_
_entity.id
_entity.type
_entity.pdbx_description
1 polymer ?
#
loop_
_entity_poly.entity_id
_entity_poly.type
_entity_poly.pdbx_seq_one_letter_code
_entity_poly.pdbx_strand_id
1 'polypeptide(L)'
;MGILLRIETNKGIILMDKTINENSVYTTKEVQDYLKVSKSTMKRLLKKGILRANKVGNQYRVLGREILSLISPQAEKKASDIYQKIKHKTKETIQGW
;
A
#
# COMPACT_ATOMS: atom_id res chain seq x y z
N MET A 1 22.40 -9.54 -24.50
CA MET A 1 23.02 -8.26 -24.94
C MET A 1 22.01 -7.54 -25.80
N GLY A 2 21.45 -6.42 -25.34
CA GLY A 2 20.36 -5.77 -26.07
C GLY A 2 19.70 -4.62 -25.31
N ILE A 3 20.45 -3.52 -25.19
CA ILE A 3 20.00 -2.12 -25.18
C ILE A 3 19.18 -1.63 -23.97
N LEU A 4 19.89 -0.86 -23.12
CA LEU A 4 19.36 0.22 -22.29
C LEU A 4 18.39 1.08 -23.12
N LEU A 5 17.13 1.14 -22.73
CA LEU A 5 16.30 2.31 -23.03
C LEU A 5 15.81 2.92 -21.72
N ARG A 6 16.60 3.90 -21.29
CA ARG A 6 16.18 4.98 -20.41
C ARG A 6 15.09 5.78 -21.13
N ILE A 7 13.86 5.68 -20.65
CA ILE A 7 12.78 6.60 -21.00
C ILE A 7 12.12 7.07 -19.70
N GLU A 8 12.42 8.31 -19.34
CA GLU A 8 11.74 9.07 -18.30
C GLU A 8 10.27 9.25 -18.73
N THR A 9 9.33 8.76 -17.92
CA THR A 9 7.91 9.11 -18.07
C THR A 9 7.42 9.78 -16.81
N ASN A 10 6.83 10.96 -17.00
CA ASN A 10 6.47 11.94 -15.97
C ASN A 10 5.24 11.54 -15.10
N LYS A 11 4.78 10.28 -15.16
CA LYS A 11 3.60 9.79 -14.42
C LYS A 11 3.65 8.27 -14.26
N GLY A 12 3.93 7.82 -13.03
CA GLY A 12 3.50 6.51 -12.53
C GLY A 12 4.48 5.35 -12.69
N ILE A 13 4.71 4.67 -11.58
CA ILE A 13 5.46 3.41 -11.48
C ILE A 13 4.57 2.27 -11.99
N ILE A 14 5.08 1.45 -12.91
CA ILE A 14 4.38 0.29 -13.47
C ILE A 14 4.57 -0.92 -12.55
N LEU A 15 3.49 -1.38 -11.92
CA LEU A 15 3.37 -2.74 -11.38
C LEU A 15 2.01 -3.31 -11.83
N MET A 16 2.04 -4.18 -12.86
CA MET A 16 0.92 -5.01 -13.35
C MET A 16 -0.40 -4.26 -13.68
N ASP A 17 -0.53 -3.78 -14.92
CA ASP A 17 -1.75 -3.47 -15.69
C ASP A 17 -3.02 -2.99 -14.94
N LYS A 18 -2.88 -2.12 -13.93
CA LYS A 18 -4.00 -1.35 -13.39
C LYS A 18 -3.54 0.02 -12.96
N THR A 19 -3.87 1.02 -13.78
CA THR A 19 -3.68 2.42 -13.44
C THR A 19 -4.61 2.81 -12.29
N ILE A 20 -4.04 3.26 -11.17
CA ILE A 20 -4.82 3.82 -10.05
C ILE A 20 -5.10 5.30 -10.38
N ASN A 21 -6.38 5.66 -10.42
CA ASN A 21 -6.81 7.05 -10.56
C ASN A 21 -6.93 7.68 -9.16
N GLU A 22 -6.25 8.81 -8.97
CA GLU A 22 -6.19 9.54 -7.70
C GLU A 22 -7.56 9.91 -7.11
N ASN A 23 -8.52 10.26 -7.97
CA ASN A 23 -9.85 10.75 -7.58
C ASN A 23 -10.92 9.67 -7.55
N SER A 24 -10.57 8.44 -7.93
CA SER A 24 -11.48 7.30 -7.89
C SER A 24 -11.55 6.68 -6.50
N VAL A 25 -12.71 6.11 -6.18
CA VAL A 25 -12.97 5.43 -4.92
C VAL A 25 -12.85 3.92 -5.11
N TYR A 26 -12.07 3.27 -4.25
CA TYR A 26 -11.80 1.85 -4.28
C TYR A 26 -12.35 1.14 -3.05
N THR A 27 -12.72 -0.12 -3.24
CA THR A 27 -13.15 -1.03 -2.18
C THR A 27 -11.97 -1.57 -1.41
N THR A 28 -12.24 -2.07 -0.20
CA THR A 28 -11.23 -2.73 0.64
C THR A 28 -10.57 -3.92 -0.04
N LYS A 29 -11.28 -4.62 -0.93
CA LYS A 29 -10.77 -5.79 -1.67
C LYS A 29 -9.80 -5.34 -2.76
N GLU A 30 -10.18 -4.34 -3.55
CA GLU A 30 -9.29 -3.79 -4.59
C GLU A 30 -8.00 -3.24 -3.98
N VAL A 31 -8.09 -2.55 -2.85
CA VAL A 31 -6.91 -2.04 -2.14
C VAL A 31 -6.00 -3.17 -1.64
N GLN A 32 -6.57 -4.29 -1.20
CA GLN A 32 -5.78 -5.48 -0.85
C GLN A 32 -5.03 -6.03 -2.06
N ASP A 33 -5.70 -6.07 -3.22
CA ASP A 33 -5.12 -6.57 -4.46
C ASP A 33 -4.02 -5.63 -5.00
N TYR A 34 -4.16 -4.31 -4.81
CA TYR A 34 -3.15 -3.31 -5.16
C TYR A 34 -1.93 -3.37 -4.24
N LEU A 35 -2.14 -3.38 -2.92
CA LEU A 35 -1.06 -3.40 -1.94
C LEU A 35 -0.48 -4.80 -1.69
N LYS A 36 -1.08 -5.85 -2.27
CA LYS A 36 -0.74 -7.27 -2.03
C LYS A 36 -0.70 -7.63 -0.54
N VAL A 37 -1.66 -7.11 0.23
CA VAL A 37 -1.74 -7.32 1.69
C VAL A 37 -2.90 -8.21 2.09
N SER A 38 -2.68 -9.00 3.14
CA SER A 38 -3.73 -9.84 3.72
C SER A 38 -4.87 -9.02 4.34
N LYS A 39 -6.05 -9.65 4.49
CA LYS A 39 -7.22 -9.04 5.12
C LYS A 39 -6.95 -8.52 6.54
N SER A 40 -6.14 -9.24 7.32
CA SER A 40 -5.74 -8.82 8.66
C SER A 40 -4.86 -7.58 8.62
N THR A 41 -3.94 -7.50 7.65
CA THR A 41 -3.08 -6.33 7.42
C THR A 41 -3.88 -5.12 7.00
N MET A 42 -4.80 -5.29 6.05
CA MET A 42 -5.70 -4.22 5.64
C MET A 42 -6.52 -3.66 6.82
N LYS A 43 -7.08 -4.53 7.68
CA LYS A 43 -7.78 -4.10 8.89
C LYS A 43 -6.87 -3.31 9.85
N ARG A 44 -5.61 -3.74 10.03
CA ARG A 44 -4.65 -2.99 10.87
C ARG A 44 -4.31 -1.62 10.29
N LEU A 45 -4.13 -1.52 8.97
CA LEU A 45 -3.85 -0.25 8.30
C LEU A 45 -4.99 0.76 8.51
N LEU A 46 -6.23 0.31 8.39
CA LEU A 46 -7.42 1.11 8.69
C LEU A 46 -7.49 1.51 10.16
N LYS A 47 -7.31 0.57 11.09
CA LYS A 47 -7.35 0.84 12.54
C LYS A 47 -6.26 1.80 13.00
N LYS A 48 -5.07 1.75 12.40
CA LYS A 48 -3.93 2.62 12.72
C LYS A 48 -4.00 3.98 12.01
N GLY A 49 -4.99 4.22 11.15
CA GLY A 49 -5.10 5.44 10.36
C GLY A 49 -3.98 5.63 9.32
N ILE A 50 -3.22 4.57 9.03
CA ILE A 50 -2.16 4.60 8.00
C ILE A 50 -2.79 4.73 6.62
N LEU A 51 -3.90 4.03 6.40
CA LEU A 51 -4.73 4.17 5.22
C LEU A 51 -6.03 4.87 5.62
N ARG A 52 -6.29 6.04 5.04
CA ARG A 52 -7.54 6.76 5.26
C ARG A 52 -8.65 6.16 4.41
N ALA A 53 -9.76 5.85 5.06
CA ALA A 53 -10.95 5.32 4.40
C ALA A 53 -12.19 5.93 5.02
N ASN A 54 -13.21 6.12 4.20
CA ASN A 54 -14.53 6.53 4.64
C ASN A 54 -15.47 5.33 4.64
N LYS A 55 -16.38 5.28 5.62
CA LYS A 55 -17.43 4.27 5.63
C LYS A 55 -18.60 4.79 4.79
N VAL A 56 -18.94 4.07 3.73
CA VAL A 56 -20.10 4.35 2.86
C VAL A 56 -21.03 3.16 2.95
N GLY A 57 -22.18 3.35 3.61
CA GLY A 57 -23.07 2.25 3.99
C GLY A 57 -22.36 1.25 4.91
N ASN A 58 -22.32 -0.02 4.50
CA ASN A 58 -21.67 -1.09 5.28
C ASN A 58 -20.23 -1.40 4.84
N GLN A 59 -19.67 -0.65 3.91
CA GLN A 59 -18.34 -0.94 3.36
C GLN A 59 -17.39 0.25 3.52
N TYR A 60 -16.11 -0.05 3.65
CA TYR A 60 -15.06 0.97 3.59
C TYR A 60 -14.73 1.30 2.14
N ARG A 61 -14.41 2.57 1.93
CA ARG A 61 -14.10 3.19 0.65
C ARG A 61 -12.84 4.02 0.80
N VAL A 62 -11.85 3.77 -0.06
CA VAL A 62 -10.52 4.37 -0.01
C VAL A 62 -10.32 5.18 -1.27
N LEU A 63 -9.85 6.42 -1.16
CA LEU A 63 -9.57 7.22 -2.35
C LEU A 63 -8.23 6.81 -2.98
N GLY A 64 -8.13 6.82 -4.31
CA GLY A 64 -6.93 6.43 -5.03
C GLY A 64 -5.66 7.17 -4.58
N ARG A 65 -5.75 8.46 -4.26
CA ARG A 65 -4.63 9.23 -3.72
C ARG A 65 -4.05 8.64 -2.43
N GLU A 66 -4.88 8.01 -1.60
CA GLU A 66 -4.44 7.38 -0.34
C GLU A 66 -3.73 6.06 -0.59
N ILE A 67 -4.03 5.39 -1.70
CA ILE A 67 -3.33 4.18 -2.13
C ILE A 67 -1.98 4.60 -2.72
N LEU A 68 -1.99 5.60 -3.61
CA LEU A 68 -0.79 6.15 -4.23
C LEU A 68 0.16 6.77 -3.20
N SER A 69 -0.37 7.41 -2.15
CA SER A 69 0.44 7.95 -1.07
C SER A 69 1.15 6.87 -0.25
N LEU A 70 0.72 5.60 -0.30
CA LEU A 70 1.41 4.48 0.35
C LEU A 70 2.45 3.82 -0.56
N ILE A 71 2.25 3.90 -1.88
CA ILE A 71 3.12 3.28 -2.89
C ILE A 71 4.23 4.24 -3.36
N SER A 72 4.06 5.55 -3.17
CA SER A 72 5.02 6.58 -3.58
C SER A 72 6.42 6.36 -2.96
N PRO A 73 7.53 6.69 -3.66
CA PRO A 73 8.91 6.52 -3.17
C PRO A 73 9.20 7.16 -1.80
N GLN A 74 8.47 8.22 -1.44
CA GLN A 74 8.58 8.87 -0.13
C GLN A 74 7.89 8.04 0.97
N ALA A 75 6.83 7.31 0.60
CA ALA A 75 6.17 6.35 1.46
C ALA A 75 6.88 5.01 1.50
N GLU A 76 7.68 4.67 0.50
CA GLU A 76 8.52 3.47 0.49
C GLU A 76 9.53 3.47 1.66
N LYS A 77 10.16 4.62 1.97
CA LYS A 77 10.99 4.79 3.18
C LYS A 77 10.19 4.53 4.45
N LYS A 78 9.03 5.17 4.60
CA LYS A 78 8.19 5.07 5.80
C LYS A 78 7.54 3.68 5.96
N ALA A 79 7.14 3.05 4.86
CA ALA A 79 6.58 1.72 4.82
C ALA A 79 7.65 0.66 5.11
N SER A 80 8.87 0.82 4.58
CA SER A 80 10.02 -0.01 4.93
C SER A 80 10.32 0.10 6.42
N ASP A 81 10.40 1.31 6.98
CA ASP A 81 10.64 1.51 8.41
C ASP A 81 9.56 0.86 9.29
N ILE A 82 8.29 0.97 8.88
CA ILE A 82 7.17 0.34 9.59
C ILE A 82 7.20 -1.19 9.44
N TYR A 83 7.50 -1.72 8.25
CA TYR A 83 7.63 -3.15 8.00
C TYR A 83 8.78 -3.74 8.79
N GLN A 84 9.95 -3.10 8.78
CA GLN A 84 11.12 -3.51 9.57
C GLN A 84 10.80 -3.49 11.06
N LYS A 85 10.12 -2.45 11.57
CA LYS A 85 9.68 -2.40 12.98
C LYS A 85 8.73 -3.55 13.34
N ILE A 86 7.78 -3.88 12.47
CA ILE A 86 6.84 -4.98 12.71
C ILE A 86 7.57 -6.32 12.67
N LYS A 87 8.42 -6.55 11.65
CA LYS A 87 9.22 -7.76 11.51
C LYS A 87 10.15 -7.97 12.71
N HIS A 88 10.79 -6.91 13.17
CA HIS A 88 11.66 -6.92 14.35
C HIS A 88 10.88 -7.32 15.60
N LYS A 89 9.76 -6.64 15.89
CA LYS A 89 8.93 -6.97 17.06
C LYS A 89 8.42 -8.40 17.05
N THR A 90 8.01 -8.89 15.89
CA THR A 90 7.59 -10.29 15.73
C THR A 90 8.75 -11.25 15.99
N LYS A 91 9.94 -10.96 15.48
CA LYS A 91 11.16 -11.75 15.72
C LYS A 91 11.53 -11.79 17.20
N GLU A 92 11.53 -10.65 17.89
CA GLU A 92 11.82 -10.55 19.33
C GLU A 92 10.82 -11.36 20.17
N THR A 93 9.53 -11.30 19.81
CA THR A 93 8.48 -12.03 20.54
C THR A 93 8.63 -13.55 20.38
N ILE A 94 9.04 -14.01 19.19
CA ILE A 94 9.24 -15.44 18.89
C ILE A 94 10.53 -15.98 19.52
N GLN A 95 11.57 -15.15 19.71
CA GLN A 95 12.83 -15.57 20.34
C GLN A 95 12.71 -15.87 21.84
N GLY A 96 11.65 -15.41 22.49
CA GLY A 96 11.38 -15.67 23.91
C GLY A 96 10.34 -16.76 24.18
N TRP A 97 9.88 -17.46 23.13
CA TRP A 97 9.05 -18.67 23.21
C TRP A 97 9.93 -19.90 23.04
#